data_AF-A0A7C8ZTV2-F1
#
_entry.id   AF-A0A7C8ZTV2-F1
#
_cell.length_a   1.000
_cell.length_b   1.000
_cell.length_c   1.000
_cell.angle_alpha   90.00
_cell.angle_beta   90.00
_cell.angle_gamma   90.00
#
_symmetry.space_group_name_H-M   'P 1'
#
loop_
_entity.id
_entity.type
_entity.pdbx_description
1 polymer ?
#
loop_
_entity_poly.entity_id
_entity_poly.type
_entity_poly.pdbx_seq_one_letter_code
_entity_poly.pdbx_strand_id
1 'polypeptide(L)'
;ASGVSDVFRTGVAISGCDVMALRSCMELEAEYLQLLEKLYGKPVLPVGLLPVSIEDVGERGNNDTWQSAIGWLNKQRNGSVVYVALGSEVALSQDQINELAHGLELSRVPFLWAW
;
A
#
# COMPACT_ATOMS: atom_id res chain seq x y z
N ALA A 1 -19.43 18.16 -8.96
CA ALA A 1 -18.00 18.46 -8.68
C ALA A 1 -17.77 19.97 -8.81
N SER A 2 -16.93 20.58 -7.99
CA SER A 2 -16.71 22.04 -7.94
C SER A 2 -15.97 22.64 -9.15
N GLY A 3 -15.58 21.81 -10.14
CA GLY A 3 -14.82 22.24 -11.33
C GLY A 3 -13.32 22.46 -11.08
N VAL A 4 -12.85 22.33 -9.83
CA VAL A 4 -11.45 22.50 -9.44
C VAL A 4 -10.75 21.16 -9.42
N SER A 5 -9.56 21.06 -10.02
CA SER A 5 -8.77 19.83 -10.04
C SER A 5 -8.17 19.50 -8.67
N ASP A 6 -7.98 18.22 -8.38
CA ASP A 6 -7.36 17.79 -7.11
C ASP A 6 -5.90 18.25 -6.98
N VAL A 7 -5.19 18.40 -8.10
CA VAL A 7 -3.84 18.99 -8.11
C VAL A 7 -3.86 20.43 -7.61
N PHE A 8 -4.81 21.24 -8.09
CA PHE A 8 -4.95 22.62 -7.64
C PHE A 8 -5.31 22.67 -6.14
N ARG A 9 -6.27 21.84 -5.71
CA ARG A 9 -6.67 21.75 -4.30
C ARG A 9 -5.49 21.38 -3.40
N THR A 10 -4.70 20.39 -3.82
CA THR A 10 -3.50 19.95 -3.11
C THR A 10 -2.46 21.06 -3.04
N GLY A 11 -2.20 21.75 -4.15
CA GLY A 11 -1.25 22.87 -4.19
C GLY A 11 -1.64 24.02 -3.26
N VAL A 12 -2.93 24.39 -3.22
CA VAL A 12 -3.43 25.41 -2.28
C VAL A 12 -3.30 24.95 -0.83
N ALA A 13 -3.62 23.68 -0.53
CA ALA A 13 -3.46 23.12 0.81
C ALA A 13 -1.99 23.13 1.28
N ILE A 14 -1.07 22.71 0.41
CA ILE A 14 0.37 22.75 0.68
C ILE A 14 0.85 24.20 0.88
N SER A 15 0.39 25.14 0.06
CA SER A 15 0.75 26.56 0.18
C SER A 15 0.19 27.20 1.46
N GLY A 16 -0.98 26.76 1.93
CA GLY A 16 -1.65 27.30 3.12
C GLY A 16 -1.24 26.68 4.46
N CYS A 17 -0.58 25.51 4.50
CA CYS A 17 -0.20 24.88 5.77
C CYS A 17 1.10 25.44 6.37
N ASP A 18 1.33 25.26 7.67
CA ASP A 18 2.60 25.62 8.31
C ASP A 18 3.63 24.48 8.28
N VAL A 19 3.15 23.24 8.27
CA VAL A 19 3.93 22.00 8.32
C VAL A 19 3.31 20.95 7.42
N MET A 20 4.14 20.09 6.84
CA MET A 20 3.71 18.88 6.13
C MET A 20 4.05 17.64 6.94
N ALA A 21 3.03 16.96 7.47
CA ALA A 21 3.19 15.64 8.08
C ALA A 21 3.04 14.55 7.01
N LEU A 22 4.08 13.73 6.82
CA LEU A 22 4.11 12.70 5.79
C LEU A 22 4.25 11.32 6.41
N ARG A 23 3.41 10.38 5.95
CA ARG A 23 3.53 8.95 6.29
C ARG A 23 4.76 8.37 5.60
N SER A 24 5.91 8.58 6.20
CA SER A 24 7.23 8.22 5.68
C SER A 24 8.23 8.16 6.85
N CYS A 25 9.47 7.77 6.58
CA CYS A 25 10.57 7.82 7.52
C CYS A 25 11.89 8.20 6.83
N MET A 26 12.83 8.74 7.60
CA MET A 26 14.11 9.23 7.08
C MET A 26 14.98 8.09 6.57
N GLU A 27 14.89 6.90 7.17
CA GLU A 27 15.69 5.73 6.83
C GLU A 27 15.43 5.23 5.40
N LEU A 28 14.24 5.49 4.85
CA LEU A 28 13.86 5.04 3.52
C LEU A 28 13.84 6.19 2.50
N GLU A 29 13.41 7.39 2.89
CA GLU A 29 13.08 8.46 1.94
C GLU A 29 13.76 9.81 2.27
N ALA A 30 14.86 9.83 3.04
CA ALA A 30 15.53 11.06 3.47
C ALA A 30 15.75 12.10 2.36
N GLU A 31 16.28 11.68 1.21
CA GLU A 31 16.59 12.60 0.10
C GLU A 31 15.34 13.31 -0.42
N TYR A 32 14.22 12.59 -0.54
CA TYR A 32 12.95 13.14 -0.98
C TYR A 32 12.32 14.05 0.07
N LEU A 33 12.36 13.66 1.34
CA LEU A 33 11.82 14.46 2.45
C LEU A 33 12.57 15.81 2.57
N GLN A 34 13.90 15.79 2.46
CA GLN A 34 14.72 16.99 2.45
C GLN A 34 14.49 17.85 1.20
N LEU A 35 14.26 17.22 0.05
CA LEU A 35 13.91 17.94 -1.18
C LEU A 35 12.56 18.64 -1.03
N LEU A 36 11.55 17.99 -0.46
CA LEU A 36 10.22 18.58 -0.23
C LEU A 36 10.30 19.80 0.70
N GLU A 37 11.09 19.71 1.77
CA GLU A 37 11.33 20.84 2.68
C GLU A 37 11.96 22.03 1.93
N LYS A 38 12.93 21.79 1.05
CA LYS A 38 13.55 22.83 0.20
C LYS A 38 12.58 23.40 -0.83
N LEU A 39 11.79 22.56 -1.49
CA LEU A 39 10.85 22.96 -2.54
C LEU A 39 9.72 23.83 -2.01
N TYR A 40 9.18 23.47 -0.85
CA TYR A 40 8.04 24.16 -0.27
C TYR A 40 8.43 25.21 0.78
N GLY A 41 9.68 25.22 1.24
CA GLY A 41 10.18 26.15 2.25
C GLY A 41 9.50 25.97 3.61
N LYS A 42 9.08 24.74 3.92
CA LYS A 42 8.27 24.40 5.11
C LYS A 42 8.80 23.15 5.78
N PRO A 43 8.71 23.04 7.12
CA PRO A 43 9.14 21.84 7.81
C PRO A 43 8.32 20.62 7.34
N VAL A 44 9.06 19.55 7.03
CA VAL A 44 8.50 18.23 6.69
C VAL A 44 8.71 17.31 7.87
N LEU A 45 7.63 16.79 8.44
CA LEU A 45 7.66 15.87 9.56
C LEU A 45 7.31 14.46 9.10
N PRO A 46 8.27 13.53 8.99
CA PRO A 46 7.96 12.12 8.81
C PRO A 46 7.30 11.56 10.08
N VAL A 47 6.07 11.08 9.97
CA VAL A 47 5.30 10.52 11.11
C VAL A 47 5.39 9.00 11.21
N GLY A 48 6.35 8.40 10.51
CA GLY A 48 6.53 6.96 10.42
C GLY A 48 5.64 6.31 9.36
N LEU A 49 5.82 5.00 9.18
CA LEU A 49 5.10 4.22 8.17
C LEU A 49 3.65 3.92 8.53
N LEU A 50 3.19 4.33 9.73
CA LEU A 50 1.83 4.16 10.25
C LEU A 50 1.20 2.82 9.84
N PRO A 51 1.82 1.66 10.19
CA PRO A 51 1.22 0.37 9.88
C PRO A 51 -0.14 0.23 10.60
N VAL A 52 -1.05 -0.53 9.99
CA VAL A 52 -2.35 -0.83 10.60
C VAL A 52 -2.12 -1.51 11.95
N SER A 53 -2.89 -1.13 12.97
CA SER A 53 -2.77 -1.76 14.29
C SER A 53 -3.23 -3.22 14.24
N ILE A 54 -2.61 -4.09 15.03
CA ILE A 54 -2.99 -5.52 15.11
C ILE A 54 -4.43 -5.68 15.64
N GLU A 55 -4.89 -4.73 16.45
CA GLU A 55 -6.23 -4.67 17.02
C GLU A 55 -7.29 -4.43 15.93
N ASP A 56 -7.02 -3.53 14.97
CA ASP A 56 -7.89 -3.28 13.80
C ASP A 56 -7.97 -4.49 12.85
N VAL A 57 -6.93 -5.34 12.84
CA VAL A 57 -6.90 -6.59 12.06
C VAL A 57 -7.73 -7.68 12.72
N GLY A 58 -7.81 -7.69 14.07
CA GLY A 58 -8.54 -8.69 14.85
C GLY A 58 -10.03 -8.76 14.55
N GLU A 59 -10.68 -7.61 14.28
CA GLU A 59 -12.11 -7.57 13.93
C GLU A 59 -12.39 -8.09 12.51
N ARG A 60 -11.43 -7.99 11.58
CA ARG A 60 -11.55 -8.52 10.20
C ARG A 60 -11.06 -9.96 10.06
N GLY A 61 -10.21 -10.43 10.97
CA GLY A 61 -9.54 -11.73 10.93
C GLY A 61 -10.39 -12.92 11.40
N ASN A 62 -11.61 -12.71 11.88
CA ASN A 62 -12.45 -13.79 12.40
C ASN A 62 -13.39 -14.42 11.34
N ASN A 63 -13.05 -14.29 10.06
CA ASN A 63 -13.76 -14.96 8.98
C ASN A 63 -13.07 -16.31 8.65
N ASP A 64 -13.86 -17.36 8.44
CA ASP A 64 -13.40 -18.72 8.12
C ASP A 64 -12.41 -18.75 6.93
N THR A 65 -12.60 -17.86 5.96
CA THR A 65 -11.69 -17.71 4.81
C THR A 65 -10.29 -17.27 5.23
N TRP A 66 -10.19 -16.32 6.16
CA TRP A 66 -8.90 -15.83 6.68
C TRP A 66 -8.19 -16.92 7.47
N GLN A 67 -8.90 -17.62 8.36
CA GLN A 67 -8.33 -18.72 9.13
C GLN A 67 -7.83 -19.86 8.21
N SER A 68 -8.58 -20.16 7.15
CA SER A 68 -8.18 -21.15 6.14
C SER A 68 -6.91 -20.73 5.38
N ALA A 69 -6.81 -19.46 4.98
CA ALA A 69 -5.64 -18.92 4.30
C ALA A 69 -4.39 -18.95 5.20
N ILE A 70 -4.52 -18.53 6.46
CA ILE A 70 -3.44 -18.61 7.46
C ILE A 70 -3.04 -20.08 7.72
N GLY A 71 -4.01 -20.98 7.85
CA GLY A 71 -3.77 -22.41 8.02
C GLY A 71 -3.03 -23.03 6.82
N TRP A 72 -3.30 -22.58 5.59
CA TRP A 72 -2.56 -22.97 4.40
C TRP A 72 -1.14 -22.38 4.38
N LEU A 73 -0.97 -21.11 4.73
CA LEU A 73 0.34 -20.42 4.81
C LEU A 73 1.27 -21.09 5.82
N ASN A 74 0.75 -21.48 6.99
CA ASN A 74 1.53 -22.15 8.05
C ASN A 74 2.13 -23.50 7.63
N LYS A 75 1.63 -24.10 6.53
CA LYS A 75 2.15 -25.36 5.98
C LYS A 75 3.25 -25.15 4.93
N GLN A 76 3.48 -23.91 4.49
CA GLN A 76 4.49 -23.58 3.47
C GLN A 76 5.87 -23.39 4.09
N ARG A 77 6.92 -23.50 3.27
CA ARG A 77 8.28 -23.20 3.71
C ARG A 77 8.42 -21.69 3.91
N ASN A 78 9.20 -21.28 4.91
CA ASN A 78 9.48 -19.86 5.15
C ASN A 78 10.07 -19.18 3.90
N GLY A 79 9.52 -18.02 3.51
CA GLY A 79 9.94 -17.26 2.34
C GLY A 79 9.64 -17.90 0.99
N SER A 80 8.77 -18.93 0.92
CA SER A 80 8.47 -19.64 -0.34
C SER A 80 7.17 -19.22 -1.03
N VAL A 81 6.35 -18.37 -0.41
CA VAL A 81 5.04 -17.99 -0.93
C VAL A 81 5.09 -16.58 -1.50
N VAL A 82 4.51 -16.38 -2.67
CA VAL A 82 4.29 -15.04 -3.25
C VAL A 82 2.92 -14.52 -2.82
N TYR A 83 2.88 -13.33 -2.21
CA TYR A 83 1.63 -12.61 -1.96
C TYR A 83 1.37 -11.60 -3.09
N VAL A 84 0.17 -11.67 -3.66
CA VAL A 84 -0.26 -10.79 -4.76
C VAL A 84 -1.47 -9.99 -4.29
N ALA A 85 -1.33 -8.67 -4.25
CA ALA A 85 -2.43 -7.73 -3.95
C ALA A 85 -2.20 -6.42 -4.71
N LEU A 86 -3.20 -5.98 -5.47
CA LEU A 86 -3.10 -4.80 -6.34
C LEU A 86 -3.81 -3.58 -5.73
N GLY A 87 -3.88 -3.51 -4.41
CA GLY A 87 -4.63 -2.46 -3.71
C GLY A 87 -6.14 -2.52 -3.97
N SER A 88 -6.89 -1.62 -3.35
CA SER A 88 -8.35 -1.58 -3.45
C SER A 88 -8.88 -0.84 -4.69
N GLU A 89 -8.01 -0.11 -5.40
CA GLU A 89 -8.41 0.80 -6.47
C GLU A 89 -8.08 0.30 -7.87
N VAL A 90 -7.15 -0.66 -8.01
CA VAL A 90 -6.76 -1.18 -9.32
C VAL A 90 -7.81 -2.17 -9.81
N ALA A 91 -8.51 -1.79 -10.87
CA ALA A 91 -9.38 -2.69 -11.61
C ALA A 91 -8.62 -3.27 -12.82
N LEU A 92 -8.34 -4.57 -12.80
CA LEU A 92 -7.75 -5.26 -13.94
C LEU A 92 -8.79 -5.60 -15.00
N SER A 93 -8.41 -5.52 -16.27
CA SER A 93 -9.20 -6.10 -17.36
C SER A 93 -9.16 -7.64 -17.29
N GLN A 94 -10.15 -8.30 -17.90
CA GLN A 94 -10.18 -9.76 -17.93
C GLN A 94 -8.90 -10.36 -18.55
N ASP A 95 -8.36 -9.73 -19.59
CA ASP A 95 -7.12 -10.17 -20.23
C ASP A 95 -5.93 -10.09 -19.26
N GLN A 96 -5.83 -9.01 -18.47
CA GLN A 96 -4.78 -8.85 -17.46
C GLN A 96 -4.88 -9.89 -16.34
N ILE A 97 -6.12 -10.23 -15.93
CA ILE A 97 -6.38 -11.31 -14.96
C ILE A 97 -5.89 -12.65 -15.51
N ASN A 98 -6.23 -12.94 -16.77
CA ASN A 98 -5.87 -14.20 -17.43
C ASN A 98 -4.35 -14.33 -17.54
N GLU A 99 -3.66 -13.28 -17.98
CA GLU A 99 -2.20 -13.29 -18.08
C GLU A 99 -1.53 -13.40 -16.71
N LEU A 100 -2.04 -12.72 -15.68
CA LEU A 100 -1.53 -12.84 -14.31
C LEU A 100 -1.71 -14.26 -13.77
N ALA A 101 -2.89 -14.86 -13.94
CA ALA A 101 -3.17 -16.23 -13.53
C ALA A 101 -2.27 -17.23 -14.27
N HIS A 102 -2.10 -17.05 -15.58
CA HIS A 102 -1.25 -17.90 -16.40
C HIS A 102 0.23 -17.80 -15.99
N GLY A 103 0.73 -16.60 -15.72
CA GLY A 103 2.10 -16.39 -15.23
C GLY A 103 2.33 -17.04 -13.86
N LEU A 104 1.37 -16.93 -12.94
CA LEU A 104 1.43 -17.59 -11.64
C LEU A 104 1.44 -19.11 -11.78
N GLU A 105 0.61 -19.68 -12.65
CA GLU A 105 0.59 -21.12 -12.92
C GLU A 105 1.94 -21.61 -13.47
N LEU A 106 2.48 -20.93 -14.49
CA LEU A 106 3.75 -21.29 -15.11
C LEU A 106 4.95 -21.18 -14.16
N SER A 107 4.89 -20.27 -13.18
CA SER A 107 5.94 -20.06 -12.19
C SER A 107 6.14 -21.27 -11.25
N ARG A 108 5.09 -22.08 -11.07
CA ARG A 108 5.04 -23.22 -10.13
C ARG A 108 5.38 -22.85 -8.67
N VAL A 109 5.34 -21.56 -8.31
CA VAL A 109 5.51 -21.15 -6.92
C VAL A 109 4.17 -21.17 -6.20
N PRO A 110 4.13 -21.52 -4.90
CA PRO A 110 2.94 -21.29 -4.09
C PRO A 110 2.63 -19.79 -4.04
N PHE A 111 1.37 -19.42 -4.24
CA PHE A 111 0.94 -18.02 -4.18
C PHE A 111 -0.35 -17.86 -3.38
N LEU A 112 -0.49 -16.69 -2.76
CA LEU A 112 -1.73 -16.20 -2.16
C LEU A 112 -2.12 -14.92 -2.90
N TRP A 113 -3.23 -14.96 -3.63
CA TRP A 113 -3.71 -13.83 -4.42
C TRP A 113 -4.95 -13.23 -3.77
N ALA A 114 -4.83 -12.00 -3.27
CA ALA A 114 -5.94 -11.18 -2.82
C ALA A 114 -6.52 -10.42 -4.02
N TRP A 115 -7.79 -10.70 -4.28
CA TRP A 115 -8.63 -10.09 -5.31
C TRP A 115 -9.84 -9.44 -4.63
#